data_AF-A0A4S4AXG8-F1
#
_entry.id   AF-A0A4S4AXG8-F1
#
_cell.length_a   1.000
_cell.length_b   1.000
_cell.length_c   1.000
_cell.angle_alpha   90.00
_cell.angle_beta   90.00
_cell.angle_gamma   90.00
#
_symmetry.space_group_name_H-M   'P 1'
#
loop_
_entity.id
_entity.type
_entity.pdbx_description
1 polymer ?
#
loop_
_entity_poly.entity_id
_entity_poly.type
_entity_poly.pdbx_seq_one_letter_code
_entity_poly.pdbx_strand_id
1 'polypeptide(L)'
;MSLQSNINDWLGDYTNTNVTDPITATKSIGSILTVGGAYHTGGAGESNSIYDPGSSLPYEIYDFKWYAGQGLDSSGFGSKFLVYSEGGISWDTKYSLTTPGKFEFETTGSIDTLYLGYNADTGYSPAQATLTAFDTNESLLVINNFDVAVDYVAFNTFGVADGNGQITVNAGNQNLFTYPGYYAKVTLNSAIIYDLTFDEAAASTSTFEYVLATYLSDFSNNAITINSDISVINNYLSSNGSSLSFEYYAQAGTYAPGGVITEALASAAAVESDLLLAA
;
A
#
# COMPACT_ATOMS: atom_id res chain seq x y z
N MET A 1 5.93 -7.98 -21.19
CA MET A 1 6.56 -7.50 -19.95
C MET A 1 5.72 -8.03 -18.82
N SER A 2 6.35 -8.71 -17.86
CA SER A 2 5.62 -9.34 -16.76
C SER A 2 5.20 -8.31 -15.72
N LEU A 3 4.20 -8.65 -14.91
CA LEU A 3 3.83 -7.82 -13.77
C LEU A 3 5.01 -7.70 -12.78
N GLN A 4 5.66 -8.83 -12.47
CA GLN A 4 6.83 -8.86 -11.58
C GLN A 4 7.98 -7.98 -12.09
N SER A 5 8.26 -7.93 -13.41
CA SER A 5 9.36 -7.09 -13.89
C SER A 5 9.10 -5.60 -13.64
N ASN A 6 7.86 -5.14 -13.84
CA ASN A 6 7.49 -3.76 -13.55
C ASN A 6 7.60 -3.42 -12.07
N ILE A 7 7.15 -4.33 -11.20
CA ILE A 7 7.25 -4.14 -9.76
C ILE A 7 8.71 -4.13 -9.31
N ASN A 8 9.54 -5.03 -9.85
CA ASN A 8 10.97 -5.07 -9.53
C ASN A 8 11.73 -3.81 -9.99
N ASP A 9 11.40 -3.29 -11.18
CA ASP A 9 12.00 -2.06 -11.69
C ASP A 9 11.62 -0.88 -10.77
N TRP A 10 10.34 -0.76 -10.40
CA TRP A 10 9.87 0.24 -9.45
C TRP A 10 10.53 0.10 -8.07
N LEU A 11 10.60 -1.11 -7.50
CA LEU A 11 11.25 -1.39 -6.21
C LEU A 11 12.74 -1.09 -6.25
N GLY A 12 13.43 -1.36 -7.36
CA GLY A 12 14.86 -1.10 -7.51
C GLY A 12 15.22 0.39 -7.33
N ASP A 13 14.30 1.28 -7.69
CA ASP A 13 14.41 2.72 -7.54
C ASP A 13 13.62 3.27 -6.32
N TYR A 14 12.98 2.39 -5.54
CA TYR A 14 12.26 2.76 -4.33
C TYR A 14 13.21 2.73 -3.13
N THR A 15 13.63 3.91 -2.67
CA THR A 15 14.56 4.02 -1.54
C THR A 15 13.95 4.78 -0.37
N ASN A 16 13.63 4.06 0.71
CA ASN A 16 13.09 4.65 1.94
C ASN A 16 14.17 5.10 2.93
N THR A 17 15.45 5.05 2.52
CA THR A 17 16.60 5.48 3.36
C THR A 17 16.49 6.94 3.79
N ASN A 18 15.82 7.78 3.01
CA ASN A 18 15.55 9.19 3.32
C ASN A 18 14.37 9.42 4.29
N VAL A 19 13.58 8.38 4.59
CA VAL A 19 12.58 8.38 5.69
C VAL A 19 13.26 8.23 7.05
N THR A 20 14.60 8.24 7.12
CA THR A 20 15.34 8.33 8.38
C THR A 20 15.52 9.76 8.89
N ASP A 21 15.13 10.79 8.11
CA ASP A 21 15.06 12.16 8.61
C ASP A 21 13.90 12.29 9.62
N PRO A 22 14.17 12.65 10.89
CA PRO A 22 13.16 12.82 11.93
C PRO A 22 11.96 13.69 11.51
N ILE A 23 12.14 14.70 10.66
CA ILE A 23 11.10 15.68 10.30
C ILE A 23 10.11 15.14 9.24
N THR A 24 10.56 14.20 8.41
CA THR A 24 9.77 13.64 7.29
C THR A 24 9.10 12.35 7.73
N ALA A 25 9.81 11.56 8.52
CA ALA A 25 9.37 10.32 9.11
C ALA A 25 8.20 10.50 10.09
N THR A 26 8.16 11.63 10.83
CA THR A 26 7.18 11.94 11.90
C THR A 26 5.74 12.05 11.43
N LYS A 27 5.54 12.05 10.12
CA LYS A 27 4.22 12.24 9.52
C LYS A 27 3.60 10.92 9.06
N SER A 28 4.36 9.82 8.97
CA SER A 28 3.91 8.60 8.27
C SER A 28 2.88 7.77 9.04
N ILE A 29 1.93 7.17 8.31
CA ILE A 29 0.85 6.33 8.88
C ILE A 29 1.42 5.08 9.56
N GLY A 30 0.88 4.75 10.73
CA GLY A 30 1.22 3.51 11.44
C GLY A 30 2.46 3.59 12.33
N SER A 31 3.04 4.78 12.55
CA SER A 31 4.29 4.90 13.31
C SER A 31 4.26 4.35 14.74
N ILE A 32 5.34 3.67 15.18
CA ILE A 32 5.46 2.95 16.46
C ILE A 32 6.62 3.47 17.33
N LEU A 33 6.37 3.76 18.61
CA LEU A 33 7.41 3.99 19.63
C LEU A 33 7.62 2.76 20.53
N THR A 34 8.86 2.26 20.60
CA THR A 34 9.22 1.16 21.52
C THR A 34 9.38 1.62 22.97
N VAL A 35 9.35 0.64 23.87
CA VAL A 35 9.62 0.82 25.32
C VAL A 35 11.02 1.39 25.60
N GLY A 36 11.98 1.23 24.68
CA GLY A 36 13.33 1.79 24.77
C GLY A 36 13.48 3.21 24.20
N GLY A 37 12.40 3.83 23.72
CA GLY A 37 12.43 5.13 23.05
C GLY A 37 12.90 5.09 21.59
N ALA A 38 13.14 3.89 21.04
CA ALA A 38 13.42 3.72 19.61
C ALA A 38 12.10 3.80 18.84
N TYR A 39 12.04 4.69 17.85
CA TYR A 39 10.88 4.82 16.96
C TYR A 39 11.07 3.91 15.76
N HIS A 40 10.10 3.02 15.55
CA HIS A 40 9.86 2.42 14.26
C HIS A 40 8.85 3.33 13.59
N THR A 41 9.49 4.33 12.96
CA THR A 41 9.00 5.39 12.08
C THR A 41 8.66 6.71 12.78
N GLY A 42 9.29 7.80 12.30
CA GLY A 42 9.11 9.16 12.79
C GLY A 42 9.84 9.52 14.07
N GLY A 43 10.86 10.39 13.98
CA GLY A 43 11.63 10.84 15.14
C GLY A 43 10.82 11.44 16.30
N ALA A 44 11.45 11.54 17.47
CA ALA A 44 10.79 11.99 18.68
C ALA A 44 10.31 13.46 18.62
N GLY A 45 9.05 13.71 19.01
CA GLY A 45 8.61 15.02 19.51
C GLY A 45 7.76 15.90 18.59
N GLU A 46 7.07 15.35 17.59
CA GLU A 46 6.22 16.13 16.67
C GLU A 46 4.72 15.99 16.96
N SER A 47 3.95 17.00 16.55
CA SER A 47 2.52 17.14 16.91
C SER A 47 1.57 16.21 16.12
N ASN A 48 2.10 15.44 15.16
CA ASN A 48 1.33 14.68 14.17
C ASN A 48 1.70 13.18 14.13
N SER A 49 2.37 12.65 15.15
CA SER A 49 2.62 11.21 15.25
C SER A 49 1.31 10.49 15.58
N ILE A 50 0.90 9.55 14.72
CA ILE A 50 -0.39 8.85 14.82
C ILE A 50 -0.52 8.01 16.09
N TYR A 51 0.61 7.51 16.62
CA TYR A 51 0.64 6.84 17.92
C TYR A 51 1.93 7.13 18.70
N ASP A 52 1.84 8.00 19.72
CA ASP A 52 2.89 8.21 20.72
C ASP A 52 2.32 7.88 22.12
N PRO A 53 2.71 6.74 22.74
CA PRO A 53 2.25 6.36 24.07
C PRO A 53 2.75 7.30 25.19
N GLY A 54 3.74 8.15 24.90
CA GLY A 54 4.23 9.21 25.79
C GLY A 54 3.54 10.56 25.58
N SER A 55 2.69 10.70 24.56
CA SER A 55 1.98 11.94 24.26
C SER A 55 0.75 12.12 25.15
N SER A 56 0.47 13.39 25.46
CA SER A 56 -0.78 13.81 26.12
C SER A 56 -1.84 14.28 25.10
N LEU A 57 -1.49 14.29 23.81
CA LEU A 57 -2.42 14.60 22.73
C LEU A 57 -3.34 13.39 22.49
N PRO A 58 -4.60 13.61 22.10
CA PRO A 58 -5.48 12.52 21.73
C PRO A 58 -4.90 11.76 20.52
N TYR A 59 -4.89 10.42 20.60
CA TYR A 59 -4.64 9.57 19.45
C TYR A 59 -5.62 9.94 18.33
N GLU A 60 -5.12 10.06 17.10
CA GLU A 60 -5.91 10.47 15.96
C GLU A 60 -6.10 9.28 15.02
N ILE A 61 -7.37 8.92 14.80
CA ILE A 61 -7.75 8.04 13.69
C ILE A 61 -7.48 8.83 12.41
N TYR A 62 -6.73 8.24 11.48
CA TYR A 62 -6.35 8.91 10.25
C TYR A 62 -7.27 8.49 9.10
N ASP A 63 -8.10 9.42 8.64
CA ASP A 63 -9.03 9.22 7.54
C ASP A 63 -8.49 9.81 6.23
N PHE A 64 -8.53 9.03 5.14
CA PHE A 64 -8.04 9.48 3.84
C PHE A 64 -8.71 8.77 2.67
N LYS A 65 -8.91 9.49 1.57
CA LYS A 65 -9.15 8.88 0.25
C LYS A 65 -7.87 8.62 -0.53
N TRP A 66 -6.84 9.40 -0.22
CA TRP A 66 -5.55 9.34 -0.88
C TRP A 66 -4.45 9.18 0.15
N TYR A 67 -3.58 8.21 -0.07
CA TYR A 67 -2.34 8.10 0.66
C TYR A 67 -1.21 7.82 -0.30
N ALA A 68 -0.14 8.59 -0.23
CA ALA A 68 1.01 8.45 -1.10
C ALA A 68 2.26 8.21 -0.26
N GLY A 69 3.25 7.54 -0.81
CA GLY A 69 4.60 7.49 -0.25
C GLY A 69 5.63 7.58 -1.35
N GLN A 70 6.79 8.18 -1.03
CA GLN A 70 7.86 8.45 -1.99
C GLN A 70 9.16 7.91 -1.43
N GLY A 71 9.81 7.01 -2.17
CA GLY A 71 11.17 6.56 -1.93
C GLY A 71 12.11 7.43 -2.76
N LEU A 72 12.59 8.53 -2.20
CA LEU A 72 13.49 9.46 -2.89
C LEU A 72 14.95 9.04 -2.68
N ASP A 73 15.76 9.14 -3.73
CA ASP A 73 17.21 9.02 -3.67
C ASP A 73 17.88 10.33 -3.21
N SER A 74 19.21 10.34 -3.13
CA SER A 74 19.99 11.53 -2.74
C SER A 74 19.86 12.73 -3.68
N SER A 75 19.32 12.54 -4.89
CA SER A 75 19.11 13.55 -5.91
C SER A 75 17.67 14.08 -5.96
N GLY A 76 16.76 13.50 -5.17
CA GLY A 76 15.33 13.87 -5.11
C GLY A 76 14.49 13.22 -6.20
N PHE A 77 15.04 12.24 -6.92
CA PHE A 77 14.31 11.37 -7.83
C PHE A 77 14.01 10.05 -7.13
N GLY A 78 12.93 9.37 -7.49
CA GLY A 78 12.72 8.01 -7.04
C GLY A 78 11.29 7.53 -7.19
N SER A 79 11.11 6.26 -6.89
CA SER A 79 9.82 5.60 -7.01
C SER A 79 8.82 6.12 -5.97
N LYS A 80 7.56 6.07 -6.35
CA LYS A 80 6.42 6.57 -5.58
C LYS A 80 5.26 5.60 -5.70
N PHE A 81 4.51 5.45 -4.63
CA PHE A 81 3.19 4.83 -4.68
C PHE A 81 2.09 5.84 -4.34
N LEU A 82 0.89 5.57 -4.85
CA LEU A 82 -0.34 6.27 -4.48
C LEU A 82 -1.45 5.23 -4.30
N VAL A 83 -2.16 5.32 -3.18
CA VAL A 83 -3.32 4.50 -2.82
C VAL A 83 -4.55 5.37 -2.89
N TYR A 84 -5.57 4.90 -3.62
CA TYR A 84 -6.88 5.49 -3.69
C TYR A 84 -7.93 4.64 -2.98
N SER A 85 -8.86 5.31 -2.30
CA SER A 85 -10.10 4.74 -1.79
C SER A 85 -11.27 5.66 -2.12
N GLU A 86 -12.25 5.15 -2.88
CA GLU A 86 -13.46 5.88 -3.26
C GLU A 86 -14.32 6.20 -2.03
N GLY A 87 -14.53 5.20 -1.17
CA GLY A 87 -15.26 5.32 0.10
C GLY A 87 -14.45 5.94 1.23
N GLY A 88 -13.12 6.03 1.06
CA GLY A 88 -12.18 6.44 2.10
C GLY A 88 -11.73 5.27 2.98
N ILE A 89 -10.50 5.37 3.47
CA ILE A 89 -9.91 4.49 4.47
C ILE A 89 -9.83 5.25 5.79
N SER A 90 -10.11 4.54 6.87
CA SER A 90 -9.82 4.96 8.24
C SER A 90 -8.72 4.08 8.79
N TRP A 91 -7.73 4.66 9.46
CA TRP A 91 -6.62 3.94 10.09
C TRP A 91 -6.55 4.24 11.59
N ASP A 92 -6.48 3.18 12.39
CA ASP A 92 -6.25 3.24 13.84
C ASP A 92 -5.01 2.40 14.22
N THR A 93 -4.04 3.04 14.87
CA THR A 93 -2.93 2.34 15.54
C THR A 93 -3.16 2.42 17.03
N LYS A 94 -3.17 1.28 17.71
CA LYS A 94 -3.39 1.22 19.15
C LYS A 94 -2.48 0.23 19.84
N TYR A 95 -2.19 0.48 21.11
CA TYR A 95 -1.47 -0.48 21.94
C TYR A 95 -2.37 -1.67 22.29
N SER A 96 -1.82 -2.88 22.13
CA SER A 96 -2.55 -4.10 22.46
C SER A 96 -2.62 -4.28 23.97
N LEU A 97 -3.84 -4.15 24.49
CA LEU A 97 -4.12 -4.39 25.91
C LEU A 97 -3.99 -5.89 26.28
N THR A 98 -4.11 -6.78 25.30
CA THR A 98 -4.02 -8.24 25.50
C THR A 98 -2.62 -8.80 25.27
N THR A 99 -1.76 -8.09 24.54
CA THR A 99 -0.37 -8.50 24.29
C THR A 99 0.57 -7.35 24.62
N PRO A 100 0.97 -7.20 25.90
CA PRO A 100 1.78 -6.06 26.34
C PRO A 100 3.07 -5.91 25.53
N GLY A 101 3.35 -4.68 25.10
CA GLY A 101 4.52 -4.33 24.28
C GLY A 101 4.30 -4.44 22.78
N LYS A 102 3.06 -4.73 22.35
CA LYS A 102 2.68 -4.83 20.94
C LYS A 102 1.53 -3.87 20.59
N PHE A 103 1.29 -3.73 19.30
CA PHE A 103 0.33 -2.80 18.71
C PHE A 103 -0.66 -3.54 17.79
N GLU A 104 -1.81 -2.92 17.57
CA GLU A 104 -2.86 -3.36 16.67
C GLU A 104 -3.03 -2.27 15.62
N PHE A 105 -2.89 -2.66 14.35
CA PHE A 105 -3.16 -1.77 13.23
C PHE A 105 -4.47 -2.20 12.60
N GLU A 106 -5.41 -1.28 12.60
CA GLU A 106 -6.77 -1.51 12.13
C GLU A 106 -7.12 -0.52 11.06
N THR A 107 -7.89 -1.01 10.09
CA THR A 107 -8.41 -0.20 9.02
C THR A 107 -9.88 -0.50 8.79
N THR A 108 -10.57 0.47 8.21
CA THR A 108 -11.86 0.25 7.52
C THR A 108 -11.79 0.87 6.13
N GLY A 109 -12.63 0.42 5.20
CA GLY A 109 -12.62 0.89 3.80
C GLY A 109 -11.82 -0.03 2.89
N SER A 110 -11.60 0.40 1.64
CA SER A 110 -10.99 -0.44 0.60
C SER A 110 -9.84 0.27 -0.08
N ILE A 111 -8.79 -0.49 -0.46
CA ILE A 111 -7.71 -0.01 -1.32
C ILE A 111 -8.16 -0.28 -2.77
N ASP A 112 -8.94 0.63 -3.34
CA ASP A 112 -9.57 0.41 -4.65
C ASP A 112 -8.55 0.49 -5.78
N THR A 113 -7.57 1.39 -5.68
CA THR A 113 -6.53 1.53 -6.71
C THR A 113 -5.16 1.74 -6.09
N LEU A 114 -4.17 0.99 -6.60
CA LEU A 114 -2.76 1.17 -6.29
C LEU A 114 -2.01 1.62 -7.54
N TYR A 115 -1.32 2.74 -7.44
CA TYR A 115 -0.45 3.29 -8.48
C TYR A 115 1.00 3.13 -8.05
N LEU A 116 1.85 2.63 -8.95
CA LEU A 116 3.30 2.54 -8.78
C LEU A 116 3.97 3.28 -9.95
N GLY A 117 4.76 4.31 -9.66
CA GLY A 117 5.43 5.10 -10.68
C GLY A 117 6.56 5.92 -10.08
N TYR A 118 6.93 7.01 -10.74
CA TYR A 118 8.06 7.86 -10.34
C TYR A 118 7.62 9.24 -9.90
N ASN A 119 8.32 9.78 -8.90
CA ASN A 119 7.94 11.02 -8.25
C ASN A 119 8.12 12.25 -9.15
N ALA A 120 7.10 13.10 -9.20
CA ALA A 120 7.19 14.48 -9.68
C ALA A 120 6.77 15.52 -8.63
N ASP A 121 6.28 15.07 -7.47
CA ASP A 121 5.91 15.97 -6.41
C ASP A 121 7.13 16.52 -5.67
N THR A 122 6.96 17.69 -5.07
CA THR A 122 7.97 18.28 -4.18
C THR A 122 7.38 18.33 -2.77
N GLY A 123 7.91 17.55 -1.85
CA GLY A 123 7.43 17.50 -0.46
C GLY A 123 7.44 16.09 0.13
N TYR A 124 7.12 15.99 1.42
CA TYR A 124 7.15 14.73 2.16
C TYR A 124 5.73 14.21 2.38
N SER A 125 5.53 12.92 2.11
CA SER A 125 4.36 12.20 2.58
C SER A 125 4.28 12.20 4.11
N PRO A 126 3.08 12.09 4.72
CA PRO A 126 1.74 12.23 4.14
C PRO A 126 1.12 13.61 4.33
N ALA A 127 1.86 14.60 4.84
CA ALA A 127 1.30 15.90 5.21
C ALA A 127 0.80 16.76 4.03
N GLN A 128 1.00 16.32 2.79
CA GLN A 128 0.33 16.89 1.62
C GLN A 128 -0.65 15.86 1.05
N ALA A 129 -1.94 16.04 1.33
CA ALA A 129 -3.06 15.29 0.74
C ALA A 129 -3.19 15.47 -0.80
N THR A 130 -2.19 16.07 -1.44
CA THR A 130 -2.12 16.44 -2.85
C THR A 130 -0.93 15.79 -3.57
N LEU A 131 -0.17 14.91 -2.92
CA LEU A 131 0.96 14.19 -3.54
C LEU A 131 0.45 13.12 -4.52
N THR A 132 -0.17 13.59 -5.59
CA THR A 132 -0.86 12.78 -6.60
C THR A 132 -0.16 12.90 -7.96
N ALA A 133 0.95 13.63 -8.05
CA ALA A 133 1.68 13.80 -9.29
C ALA A 133 2.73 12.69 -9.50
N PHE A 134 2.77 12.16 -10.71
CA PHE A 134 3.84 11.30 -11.22
C PHE A 134 4.63 12.02 -12.32
N ASP A 135 5.90 11.67 -12.50
CA ASP A 135 6.68 12.18 -13.64
C ASP A 135 6.05 11.71 -14.95
N THR A 136 5.60 12.67 -15.74
CA THR A 136 4.90 12.42 -17.01
C THR A 136 5.73 11.63 -18.02
N ASN A 137 7.06 11.65 -17.90
CA ASN A 137 7.98 10.97 -18.83
C ASN A 137 8.40 9.59 -18.36
N GLU A 138 8.06 9.23 -17.13
CA GLU A 138 8.41 7.94 -16.53
C GLU A 138 7.23 6.97 -16.52
N SER A 139 7.53 5.70 -16.30
CA SER A 139 6.51 4.67 -16.34
C SER A 139 5.54 4.73 -15.16
N LEU A 140 4.31 4.23 -15.38
CA LEU A 140 3.26 4.12 -14.38
C LEU A 140 2.56 2.77 -14.54
N LEU A 141 2.51 2.01 -13.46
CA LEU A 141 1.67 0.83 -13.30
C LEU A 141 0.46 1.19 -12.45
N VAL A 142 -0.73 0.88 -12.95
CA VAL A 142 -2.02 1.07 -12.28
C VAL A 142 -2.64 -0.29 -12.01
N ILE A 143 -3.03 -0.53 -10.77
CA ILE A 143 -3.72 -1.74 -10.33
C ILE A 143 -5.12 -1.32 -9.88
N ASN A 144 -6.12 -1.58 -10.72
CA ASN A 144 -7.51 -1.20 -10.46
C ASN A 144 -8.27 -2.34 -9.79
N ASN A 145 -9.18 -2.00 -8.88
CA ASN A 145 -9.94 -2.92 -8.02
C ASN A 145 -9.02 -3.84 -7.22
N PHE A 146 -8.00 -3.25 -6.59
CA PHE A 146 -7.00 -4.02 -5.86
C PHE A 146 -7.58 -4.68 -4.60
N ASP A 147 -8.59 -4.07 -4.00
CA ASP A 147 -9.41 -4.62 -2.91
C ASP A 147 -9.94 -6.03 -3.20
N VAL A 148 -10.27 -6.35 -4.46
CA VAL A 148 -10.67 -7.72 -4.88
C VAL A 148 -9.59 -8.75 -4.53
N ALA A 149 -8.31 -8.43 -4.81
CA ALA A 149 -7.20 -9.31 -4.50
C ALA A 149 -6.95 -9.38 -2.98
N VAL A 150 -7.04 -8.23 -2.30
CA VAL A 150 -6.85 -8.14 -0.85
C VAL A 150 -7.89 -8.97 -0.12
N ASP A 151 -9.17 -8.80 -0.43
CA ASP A 151 -10.29 -9.51 0.21
C ASP A 151 -10.24 -11.00 -0.08
N TYR A 152 -9.91 -11.39 -1.32
CA TYR A 152 -9.70 -12.79 -1.67
C TYR A 152 -8.61 -13.44 -0.81
N VAL A 153 -7.46 -12.79 -0.66
CA VAL A 153 -6.34 -13.32 0.13
C VAL A 153 -6.68 -13.31 1.63
N ALA A 154 -7.32 -12.26 2.12
CA ALA A 154 -7.81 -12.17 3.50
C ALA A 154 -8.70 -13.37 3.86
N PHE A 155 -9.65 -13.71 2.99
CA PHE A 155 -10.55 -14.84 3.16
C PHE A 155 -9.84 -16.20 3.01
N ASN A 156 -9.15 -16.42 1.89
CA ASN A 156 -8.63 -17.74 1.54
C ASN A 156 -7.34 -18.12 2.29
N THR A 157 -6.53 -17.13 2.67
CA THR A 157 -5.25 -17.37 3.35
C THR A 157 -5.37 -17.20 4.86
N PHE A 158 -6.03 -16.14 5.31
CA PHE A 158 -6.07 -15.78 6.74
C PHE A 158 -7.40 -16.13 7.43
N GLY A 159 -8.42 -16.52 6.67
CA GLY A 159 -9.72 -16.92 7.21
C GLY A 159 -10.53 -15.76 7.82
N VAL A 160 -10.25 -14.52 7.40
CA VAL A 160 -10.98 -13.32 7.82
C VAL A 160 -11.85 -12.79 6.68
N ALA A 161 -12.85 -11.97 6.97
CA ALA A 161 -13.89 -11.63 5.98
C ALA A 161 -13.35 -10.87 4.75
N ASP A 162 -12.43 -9.93 4.98
CA ASP A 162 -11.93 -8.96 4.00
C ASP A 162 -10.58 -8.38 4.47
N GLY A 163 -10.04 -7.45 3.70
CA GLY A 163 -8.78 -6.75 3.99
C GLY A 163 -8.75 -5.99 5.33
N ASN A 164 -9.90 -5.75 5.96
CA ASN A 164 -10.04 -5.10 7.27
C ASN A 164 -10.24 -6.10 8.42
N GLY A 165 -10.31 -7.40 8.11
CA GLY A 165 -10.29 -8.44 9.11
C GLY A 165 -8.96 -8.48 9.87
N GLN A 166 -9.03 -8.55 11.21
CA GLN A 166 -7.84 -8.62 12.04
C GLN A 166 -7.10 -9.96 11.88
N ILE A 167 -5.86 -9.89 11.41
CA ILE A 167 -4.94 -11.01 11.27
C ILE A 167 -4.01 -11.02 12.49
N THR A 168 -3.87 -12.19 13.12
CA THR A 168 -2.87 -12.38 14.18
C THR A 168 -1.49 -12.62 13.57
N VAL A 169 -0.52 -11.80 13.94
CA VAL A 169 0.88 -11.96 13.50
C VAL A 169 1.56 -13.04 14.32
N ASN A 170 2.03 -14.08 13.64
CA ASN A 170 2.63 -15.28 14.23
C ASN A 170 3.78 -15.81 13.37
N ALA A 171 4.47 -16.85 13.84
CA ALA A 171 5.65 -17.39 13.15
C ALA A 171 5.40 -17.86 11.70
N GLY A 172 4.16 -18.20 11.34
CA GLY A 172 3.80 -18.65 10.00
C GLY A 172 3.62 -17.53 8.97
N ASN A 173 3.33 -16.30 9.42
CA ASN A 173 3.06 -15.15 8.53
C ASN A 173 3.87 -13.89 8.87
N GLN A 174 4.70 -13.91 9.91
CA GLN A 174 5.49 -12.75 10.34
C GLN A 174 6.42 -12.20 9.25
N ASN A 175 6.91 -13.05 8.34
CA ASN A 175 7.80 -12.63 7.26
C ASN A 175 7.08 -11.82 6.16
N LEU A 176 5.75 -11.69 6.24
CA LEU A 176 4.97 -10.85 5.34
C LEU A 176 4.91 -9.40 5.83
N PHE A 177 5.17 -9.13 7.11
CA PHE A 177 4.93 -7.83 7.70
C PHE A 177 6.24 -7.13 8.06
N THR A 178 6.33 -5.83 7.78
CA THR A 178 7.45 -4.99 8.21
C THR A 178 7.43 -4.80 9.73
N TYR A 179 8.54 -5.08 10.44
CA TYR A 179 8.63 -5.12 11.92
C TYR A 179 7.59 -5.97 12.67
N PRO A 180 7.46 -7.27 12.36
CA PRO A 180 6.38 -8.12 12.87
C PRO A 180 6.40 -8.33 14.38
N GLY A 181 7.56 -8.13 15.03
CA GLY A 181 7.73 -8.24 16.47
C GLY A 181 6.87 -7.25 17.27
N TYR A 182 6.44 -6.17 16.64
CA TYR A 182 5.61 -5.14 17.28
C TYR A 182 4.10 -5.37 17.10
N TYR A 183 3.66 -6.37 16.35
CA TYR A 183 2.24 -6.59 16.11
C TYR A 183 1.61 -7.65 17.00
N ALA A 184 0.51 -7.27 17.64
CA ALA A 184 -0.47 -8.20 18.16
C ALA A 184 -1.45 -8.60 17.07
N LYS A 185 -1.97 -7.59 16.35
CA LYS A 185 -2.93 -7.76 15.25
C LYS A 185 -2.68 -6.73 14.15
N VAL A 186 -3.04 -7.08 12.93
CA VAL A 186 -2.87 -6.23 11.74
C VAL A 186 -4.00 -6.53 10.76
N THR A 187 -4.56 -5.53 10.10
CA THR A 187 -5.43 -5.74 8.93
C THR A 187 -4.58 -5.87 7.67
N LEU A 188 -5.00 -6.63 6.67
CA LEU A 188 -4.19 -6.79 5.45
C LEU A 188 -3.99 -5.46 4.71
N ASN A 189 -5.03 -4.60 4.70
CA ASN A 189 -4.94 -3.22 4.23
C ASN A 189 -3.85 -2.44 4.97
N SER A 190 -3.79 -2.55 6.31
CA SER A 190 -2.75 -1.87 7.08
C SER A 190 -1.35 -2.40 6.79
N ALA A 191 -1.21 -3.72 6.65
CA ALA A 191 0.06 -4.36 6.33
C ALA A 191 0.60 -3.87 4.98
N ILE A 192 -0.25 -3.81 3.95
CA ILE A 192 0.11 -3.32 2.61
C ILE A 192 0.65 -1.89 2.68
N ILE A 193 -0.12 -0.97 3.29
CA ILE A 193 0.23 0.45 3.33
C ILE A 193 1.47 0.68 4.19
N TYR A 194 1.60 -0.02 5.32
CA TYR A 194 2.75 0.10 6.20
C TYR A 194 4.03 -0.40 5.53
N ASP A 195 3.94 -1.55 4.86
CA ASP A 195 5.05 -2.16 4.13
C ASP A 195 5.52 -1.26 2.98
N LEU A 196 4.58 -0.74 2.17
CA LEU A 196 4.86 0.26 1.14
C LEU A 196 5.55 1.51 1.72
N THR A 197 5.15 1.95 2.91
CA THR A 197 5.67 3.18 3.52
C THR A 197 7.09 3.04 4.06
N PHE A 198 7.43 1.88 4.63
CA PHE A 198 8.65 1.74 5.44
C PHE A 198 9.68 0.78 4.91
N ASP A 199 9.34 -0.03 3.91
CA ASP A 199 10.17 -1.01 3.20
C ASP A 199 11.49 -1.30 3.93
N GLU A 200 11.42 -2.18 4.94
CA GLU A 200 12.61 -2.66 5.61
C GLU A 200 12.79 -4.16 5.35
N ALA A 201 14.05 -4.53 5.08
CA ALA A 201 14.57 -5.82 4.60
C ALA A 201 14.24 -7.08 5.45
N ALA A 202 13.34 -6.99 6.42
CA ALA A 202 12.87 -8.14 7.20
C ALA A 202 11.95 -9.06 6.37
N ALA A 203 11.19 -8.51 5.41
CA ALA A 203 10.38 -9.28 4.48
C ALA A 203 11.17 -9.59 3.20
N SER A 204 11.12 -10.83 2.71
CA SER A 204 11.76 -11.20 1.43
C SER A 204 10.94 -10.78 0.20
N THR A 205 9.70 -10.35 0.41
CA THR A 205 8.70 -9.97 -0.60
C THR A 205 7.77 -8.97 0.06
N SER A 206 7.44 -7.88 -0.62
CA SER A 206 6.50 -6.89 -0.07
C SER A 206 5.11 -7.50 0.14
N THR A 207 4.33 -6.97 1.08
CA THR A 207 2.98 -7.47 1.39
C THR A 207 2.06 -7.37 0.16
N PHE A 208 2.13 -6.27 -0.59
CA PHE A 208 1.26 -6.11 -1.77
C PHE A 208 1.64 -7.10 -2.89
N GLU A 209 2.94 -7.37 -3.11
CA GLU A 209 3.39 -8.39 -4.04
C GLU A 209 2.89 -9.77 -3.62
N TYR A 210 2.97 -10.09 -2.32
CA TYR A 210 2.45 -11.35 -1.80
C TYR A 210 0.95 -11.50 -2.10
N VAL A 211 0.16 -10.43 -1.91
CA VAL A 211 -1.28 -10.44 -2.20
C VAL A 211 -1.53 -10.69 -3.68
N LEU A 212 -0.85 -9.96 -4.56
CA LEU A 212 -0.99 -10.14 -6.02
C LEU A 212 -0.57 -11.55 -6.46
N ALA A 213 0.58 -12.02 -6.00
CA ALA A 213 1.09 -13.34 -6.35
C ALA A 213 0.16 -14.47 -5.89
N THR A 214 -0.34 -14.38 -4.65
CA THR A 214 -1.28 -15.35 -4.07
C THR A 214 -2.60 -15.32 -4.82
N TYR A 215 -3.19 -14.14 -5.03
CA TYR A 215 -4.44 -14.00 -5.77
C TYR A 215 -4.34 -14.60 -7.18
N LEU A 216 -3.34 -14.18 -7.97
CA LEU A 216 -3.20 -14.61 -9.36
C LEU A 216 -2.99 -16.13 -9.45
N SER A 217 -2.16 -16.69 -8.57
CA SER A 217 -1.93 -18.14 -8.49
C SER A 217 -3.21 -18.89 -8.12
N ASP A 218 -3.86 -18.51 -7.02
CA ASP A 218 -4.95 -19.29 -6.46
C ASP A 218 -6.24 -19.16 -7.27
N PHE A 219 -6.61 -17.93 -7.68
CA PHE A 219 -7.79 -17.67 -8.50
C PHE A 219 -7.73 -18.41 -9.83
N SER A 220 -6.53 -18.51 -10.43
CA SER A 220 -6.34 -19.12 -11.74
C SER A 220 -5.96 -20.60 -11.70
N ASN A 221 -5.84 -21.20 -10.51
CA ASN A 221 -5.24 -22.52 -10.33
C ASN A 221 -3.86 -22.64 -11.02
N ASN A 222 -3.00 -21.64 -10.83
CA ASN A 222 -1.66 -21.48 -11.41
C ASN A 222 -1.62 -21.30 -12.94
N ALA A 223 -2.75 -21.02 -13.60
CA ALA A 223 -2.74 -20.74 -15.05
C ALA A 223 -2.07 -19.41 -15.39
N ILE A 224 -2.15 -18.43 -14.48
CA ILE A 224 -1.40 -17.18 -14.51
C ILE A 224 -0.70 -16.97 -13.16
N THR A 225 0.40 -16.22 -13.18
CA THR A 225 1.14 -15.83 -11.96
C THR A 225 1.59 -14.38 -12.09
N ILE A 226 2.16 -13.81 -11.04
CA ILE A 226 2.80 -12.48 -11.10
C ILE A 226 3.92 -12.39 -12.16
N ASN A 227 4.50 -13.52 -12.58
CA ASN A 227 5.50 -13.57 -13.64
C ASN A 227 4.91 -13.59 -15.06
N SER A 228 3.59 -13.73 -15.20
CA SER A 228 2.91 -13.68 -16.50
C SER A 228 2.91 -12.26 -17.07
N ASP A 229 2.81 -12.15 -18.40
CA ASP A 229 2.63 -10.86 -19.08
C ASP A 229 1.30 -10.21 -18.66
N ILE A 230 1.30 -8.89 -18.46
CA ILE A 230 0.11 -8.12 -18.04
C ILE A 230 -1.10 -8.37 -18.95
N SER A 231 -0.89 -8.44 -20.27
CA SER A 231 -1.99 -8.73 -21.21
C SER A 231 -2.58 -10.13 -21.04
N VAL A 232 -1.75 -11.12 -20.71
CA VAL A 232 -2.20 -12.50 -20.43
C VAL A 232 -2.98 -12.54 -19.12
N ILE A 233 -2.49 -11.84 -18.09
CA ILE A 233 -3.19 -11.70 -16.81
C ILE A 233 -4.57 -11.08 -17.02
N ASN A 234 -4.65 -9.90 -17.63
CA ASN A 234 -5.92 -9.20 -17.85
C ASN A 234 -6.90 -10.00 -18.69
N ASN A 235 -6.44 -10.65 -19.76
CA ASN A 235 -7.30 -11.50 -20.58
C ASN A 235 -7.88 -12.67 -19.78
N TYR A 236 -7.08 -13.30 -18.92
CA TYR A 236 -7.56 -14.39 -18.09
C TYR A 236 -8.55 -13.90 -17.02
N LEU A 237 -8.21 -12.83 -16.30
CA LEU A 237 -9.06 -12.29 -15.24
C LEU A 237 -10.43 -11.86 -15.78
N SER A 238 -10.46 -11.07 -16.85
CA SER A 238 -11.70 -10.64 -17.50
C SER A 238 -12.53 -11.82 -18.03
N SER A 239 -11.88 -12.82 -18.66
CA SER A 239 -12.58 -14.02 -19.16
C SER A 239 -13.15 -14.91 -18.05
N ASN A 240 -12.68 -14.75 -16.81
CA ASN A 240 -13.09 -15.54 -15.66
C ASN A 240 -13.82 -14.72 -14.60
N GLY A 241 -14.29 -13.51 -14.93
CA GLY A 241 -15.18 -12.71 -14.08
C GLY A 241 -14.50 -11.98 -12.92
N SER A 242 -13.17 -11.81 -12.96
CA SER A 242 -12.45 -10.94 -12.03
C SER A 242 -12.42 -9.51 -12.55
N SER A 243 -12.76 -8.56 -11.68
CA SER A 243 -12.68 -7.11 -11.91
C SER A 243 -11.28 -6.52 -11.68
N LEU A 244 -10.38 -7.24 -11.00
CA LEU A 244 -8.98 -6.82 -10.86
C LEU A 244 -8.33 -6.68 -12.25
N SER A 245 -7.64 -5.57 -12.48
CA SER A 245 -6.93 -5.32 -13.74
C SER A 245 -5.65 -4.52 -13.55
N PHE A 246 -4.76 -4.64 -14.53
CA PHE A 246 -3.44 -4.02 -14.53
C PHE A 246 -3.24 -3.18 -15.79
N GLU A 247 -2.88 -1.92 -15.65
CA GLU A 247 -2.58 -1.05 -16.78
C GLU A 247 -1.15 -0.54 -16.66
N TYR A 248 -0.37 -0.73 -17.72
CA TYR A 248 1.00 -0.22 -17.80
C TYR A 248 1.10 0.89 -18.83
N TYR A 249 1.63 2.01 -18.40
CA TYR A 249 1.95 3.15 -19.24
C TYR A 249 3.46 3.34 -19.25
N ALA A 250 4.07 3.33 -20.44
CA ALA A 250 5.49 3.66 -20.57
C ALA A 250 5.80 5.11 -20.14
N GLN A 251 4.78 5.98 -20.15
CA GLN A 251 4.84 7.37 -19.74
C GLN A 251 3.55 7.72 -19.00
N ALA A 252 3.64 8.13 -17.74
CA ALA A 252 2.50 8.51 -16.89
C ALA A 252 1.67 9.64 -17.52
N GLY A 253 2.29 10.50 -18.33
CA GLY A 253 1.63 11.53 -19.12
C GLY A 253 0.57 11.01 -20.09
N THR A 254 0.63 9.72 -20.46
CA THR A 254 -0.39 9.06 -21.29
C THR A 254 -1.67 8.79 -20.51
N TYR A 255 -1.54 8.44 -19.23
CA TYR A 255 -2.67 8.21 -18.32
C TYR A 255 -3.22 9.53 -17.79
N ALA A 256 -2.34 10.41 -17.32
CA ALA A 256 -2.68 11.73 -16.80
C ALA A 256 -1.77 12.79 -17.47
N PRO A 257 -2.25 13.59 -18.44
CA PRO A 257 -1.42 14.53 -19.22
C PRO A 257 -0.60 15.55 -18.43
N GLY A 258 -0.97 15.84 -17.18
CA GLY A 258 -0.22 16.70 -16.26
C GLY A 258 0.51 15.95 -15.14
N GLY A 259 0.54 14.62 -15.18
CA GLY A 259 1.09 13.76 -14.13
C GLY A 259 0.20 13.63 -12.90
N VAL A 260 -0.77 14.53 -12.71
CA VAL A 260 -1.66 14.58 -11.54
C VAL A 260 -2.82 13.60 -11.69
N ILE A 261 -2.90 12.64 -10.77
CA ILE A 261 -4.06 11.77 -10.61
C ILE A 261 -5.13 12.50 -9.82
N THR A 262 -6.37 12.48 -10.31
CA THR A 262 -7.51 13.11 -9.63
C THR A 262 -8.52 12.06 -9.19
N GLU A 263 -9.37 12.38 -8.20
CA GLU A 263 -10.48 11.48 -7.82
C GLU A 263 -11.33 11.10 -9.02
N ALA A 264 -11.69 12.06 -9.89
CA ALA A 264 -12.50 11.77 -11.06
C ALA A 264 -11.85 10.76 -12.04
N LEU A 265 -10.52 10.80 -12.16
CA LEU A 265 -9.78 9.84 -12.99
C LEU A 265 -9.77 8.46 -12.34
N ALA A 266 -9.57 8.39 -11.02
CA ALA A 266 -9.51 7.14 -10.28
C ALA A 266 -10.89 6.45 -10.15
N SER A 267 -11.96 7.21 -9.86
CA SER A 267 -13.32 6.67 -9.77
C SER A 267 -13.85 6.18 -11.12
N ALA A 268 -13.42 6.77 -12.24
CA ALA A 268 -13.82 6.31 -13.57
C ALA A 268 -13.31 4.88 -13.87
N ALA A 269 -12.11 4.53 -13.39
CA ALA A 269 -11.53 3.21 -13.56
C ALA A 269 -12.27 2.12 -12.74
N ALA A 270 -12.82 2.48 -11.58
CA ALA A 270 -13.62 1.57 -10.76
C ALA A 270 -14.98 1.22 -11.43
N VAL A 271 -15.64 2.20 -12.06
CA VAL A 271 -16.99 2.04 -12.66
C VAL A 271 -17.00 1.21 -13.95
N GLU A 272 -15.94 1.24 -14.78
CA GLU A 272 -15.89 0.42 -16.00
C GLU A 272 -15.83 -1.09 -15.70
N SER A 273 -15.38 -1.47 -14.51
CA SER A 273 -15.33 -2.87 -14.04
C SER A 273 -16.70 -3.39 -13.59
N ASP A 274 -17.50 -2.57 -12.90
CA ASP A 274 -18.85 -2.94 -12.42
C ASP A 274 -19.84 -3.20 -13.57
N LEU A 275 -19.69 -2.48 -14.69
CA LEU A 275 -20.51 -2.68 -15.90
C LEU A 275 -20.16 -3.99 -16.63
N LEU A 276 -18.94 -4.52 -16.47
CA LEU A 276 -18.51 -5.81 -17.01
C LEU A 276 -19.00 -6.99 -16.16
N LEU A 277 -19.24 -6.79 -14.86
CA LEU A 277 -19.83 -7.78 -13.96
C LEU A 277 -21.37 -7.90 -14.14
N ALA A 278 -22.01 -6.87 -14.70
CA ALA A 278 -23.46 -6.81 -14.92
C ALA A 278 -23.93 -7.24 -16.33
N ALA A 279 -23.02 -7.65 -17.23
CA ALA A 279 -23.31 -7.98 -18.63
C ALA A 279 -23.28 -9.49 -18.95
#